data_AF-A0A3P9J2E5-F1
#
_entry.id   AF-A0A3P9J2E5-F1
#
_cell.length_a   1.000
_cell.length_b   1.000
_cell.length_c   1.000
_cell.angle_alpha   90.00
_cell.angle_beta   90.00
_cell.angle_gamma   90.00
#
_symmetry.space_group_name_H-M   'P 1'
#
loop_
_entity.id
_entity.type
_entity.pdbx_description
1 polymer ?
#
loop_
_entity_poly.entity_id
_entity_poly.type
_entity_poly.pdbx_seq_one_letter_code
_entity_poly.pdbx_strand_id
1 'polypeptide(L)'
;MSPRPEEAAMRKEVVKRIETIIKEQWPSADVQIFGSFSTGLYLPTSDIDLVVFGKWERPPLQELEQALRKHNVAEPFSIKVLDKATVPIIKLTDQETEVKVDISFNVETGVKAASFIKDYVKKYPVLPYLIFVLKQFLLQRDLNEVFTGGISSYSLILMVISFLQLHPRINARNPNENLGMLLIEFFELYGRHFNYLKTGIRIRNGGAYMAKEEMMKAMTNGYRPSMLCIEDPLLPGNDVGRGSYGAMQVKQVFDYAYAILSHAVSPLARSYPNKDCESTLGRIIRLTQEVIDYREWIIKKWGGKDSVQTDNRGTNHLRFCAGAEEQQRDSASPYSADSPMSISSPQQHSSASSVSSLSGSDNVRSFSVQVLLLFASTSTQVRRTFLYTQMFPINGAKFNGKGFHNPSLVNSVAVANRGHTQYPRNSWRRRKRDSLPVSLSR
;
A
#
# COMPACT_ATOMS: atom_id res chain seq x y z
N MET A 1 -5.70 -10.65 -5.43
CA MET A 1 -5.94 -9.56 -4.46
C MET A 1 -6.67 -8.38 -5.07
N SER A 2 -6.49 -8.09 -6.37
CA SER A 2 -7.29 -7.06 -7.06
C SER A 2 -8.80 -7.26 -6.89
N PRO A 3 -9.58 -6.17 -6.97
CA PRO A 3 -11.03 -6.23 -6.98
C PRO A 3 -11.61 -7.10 -8.09
N ARG A 4 -12.74 -7.76 -7.80
CA ARG A 4 -13.59 -8.46 -8.77
C ARG A 4 -14.89 -7.69 -9.05
N PRO A 5 -15.54 -7.89 -10.20
CA PRO A 5 -16.82 -7.25 -10.53
C PRO A 5 -17.89 -7.44 -9.46
N GLU A 6 -17.99 -8.64 -8.88
CA GLU A 6 -18.96 -8.99 -7.84
C GLU A 6 -18.71 -8.20 -6.55
N GLU A 7 -17.44 -8.01 -6.19
CA GLU A 7 -17.05 -7.20 -5.03
C GLU A 7 -17.36 -5.73 -5.26
N ALA A 8 -17.18 -5.23 -6.49
CA ALA A 8 -17.57 -3.87 -6.83
C ALA A 8 -19.10 -3.69 -6.82
N ALA A 9 -19.86 -4.67 -7.29
CA ALA A 9 -21.32 -4.67 -7.26
C ALA A 9 -21.86 -4.65 -5.83
N MET A 10 -21.33 -5.54 -4.97
CA MET A 10 -21.65 -5.59 -3.55
C MET A 10 -21.36 -4.26 -2.85
N ARG A 11 -20.19 -3.66 -3.09
CA ARG A 11 -19.84 -2.35 -2.50
C ARG A 11 -20.75 -1.22 -3.00
N LYS A 12 -21.17 -1.23 -4.27
CA LYS A 12 -22.16 -0.26 -4.79
C LYS A 12 -23.52 -0.41 -4.10
N GLU A 13 -23.92 -1.64 -3.77
CA GLU A 13 -25.16 -1.91 -3.02
C GLU A 13 -25.11 -1.32 -1.60
N VAL A 14 -23.97 -1.49 -0.90
CA VAL A 14 -23.71 -0.86 0.42
C VAL A 14 -23.82 0.66 0.31
N VAL A 15 -23.14 1.26 -0.68
CA VAL A 15 -23.17 2.72 -0.88
C VAL A 15 -24.60 3.19 -1.14
N LYS A 16 -25.37 2.49 -1.97
CA LYS A 16 -26.75 2.86 -2.30
C LYS A 16 -27.66 2.83 -1.06
N ARG A 17 -27.51 1.84 -0.17
CA ARG A 17 -28.28 1.78 1.09
C ARG A 17 -27.98 2.98 1.98
N ILE A 18 -26.70 3.28 2.18
CA ILE A 18 -26.27 4.42 3.01
C ILE A 18 -26.69 5.75 2.39
N GLU A 19 -26.53 5.91 1.07
CA GLU A 19 -26.97 7.09 0.33
C GLU A 19 -28.48 7.32 0.46
N THR A 20 -29.28 6.25 0.42
CA THR A 20 -30.75 6.35 0.59
C THR A 20 -31.09 6.94 1.96
N ILE A 21 -30.48 6.43 3.04
CA ILE A 21 -30.67 6.93 4.41
C ILE A 21 -30.25 8.42 4.52
N ILE A 22 -29.11 8.78 3.93
CA ILE A 22 -28.62 10.16 3.92
C ILE A 22 -29.59 11.08 3.18
N LYS A 23 -30.14 10.66 2.04
CA LYS A 23 -31.07 11.45 1.22
C LYS A 23 -32.45 11.57 1.83
N GLU A 24 -32.90 10.58 2.60
CA GLU A 24 -34.12 10.69 3.40
C GLU A 24 -33.99 11.76 4.49
N GLN A 25 -32.82 11.82 5.15
CA GLN A 25 -32.54 12.83 6.18
C GLN A 25 -32.26 14.22 5.57
N TRP A 26 -31.49 14.27 4.48
CA TRP A 26 -31.05 15.49 3.81
C TRP A 26 -31.17 15.33 2.28
N PRO A 27 -32.34 15.65 1.68
CA PRO A 27 -32.59 15.43 0.25
C PRO A 27 -31.67 16.18 -0.72
N SER A 28 -31.07 17.28 -0.27
CA SER A 28 -30.14 18.10 -1.07
C SER A 28 -28.67 17.70 -0.88
N ALA A 29 -28.38 16.70 -0.03
CA ALA A 29 -27.03 16.22 0.17
C ALA A 29 -26.52 15.44 -1.05
N ASP A 30 -25.25 15.63 -1.37
CA ASP A 30 -24.54 14.89 -2.41
C ASP A 30 -23.58 13.89 -1.77
N VAL A 31 -23.68 12.62 -2.13
CA VAL A 31 -22.89 11.53 -1.54
C VAL A 31 -21.93 11.03 -2.59
N GLN A 32 -20.63 11.14 -2.31
CA GLN A 32 -19.59 10.70 -3.23
C GLN A 32 -18.65 9.67 -2.60
N ILE A 33 -18.24 8.70 -3.42
CA ILE A 33 -17.20 7.74 -3.06
C ILE A 33 -15.84 8.37 -3.31
N PHE A 34 -14.94 8.29 -2.35
CA PHE A 34 -13.53 8.66 -2.53
C PHE A 34 -12.58 7.50 -2.19
N GLY A 35 -11.29 7.80 -2.08
CA GLY A 35 -10.30 6.85 -1.57
C GLY A 35 -10.04 5.64 -2.46
N SER A 36 -9.80 4.50 -1.82
CA SER A 36 -9.32 3.30 -2.51
C SER A 36 -10.39 2.66 -3.41
N PHE A 37 -11.66 2.76 -3.03
CA PHE A 37 -12.77 2.27 -3.84
C PHE A 37 -12.94 3.08 -5.11
N SER A 38 -12.91 4.42 -5.01
CA SER A 38 -13.01 5.30 -6.19
C SER A 38 -11.86 5.07 -7.18
N THR A 39 -10.64 4.84 -6.70
CA THR A 39 -9.45 4.62 -7.55
C THR A 39 -9.33 3.20 -8.14
N GLY A 40 -10.10 2.24 -7.64
CA GLY A 40 -9.98 0.81 -8.00
C GLY A 40 -8.77 0.12 -7.37
N LEU A 41 -8.08 0.76 -6.42
CA LEU A 41 -6.87 0.25 -5.75
C LEU A 41 -7.17 -0.29 -4.33
N TYR A 42 -8.34 -0.86 -4.11
CA TYR A 42 -8.77 -1.40 -2.82
C TYR A 42 -8.46 -2.90 -2.71
N LEU A 43 -8.14 -3.35 -1.49
CA LEU A 43 -8.08 -4.78 -1.16
C LEU A 43 -9.49 -5.29 -0.84
N PRO A 44 -9.75 -6.61 -0.85
CA PRO A 44 -11.07 -7.17 -0.55
C PRO A 44 -11.63 -6.71 0.80
N THR A 45 -10.73 -6.55 1.78
CA THR A 45 -11.00 -6.14 3.15
C THR A 45 -10.93 -4.63 3.37
N SER A 46 -10.65 -3.83 2.33
CA SER A 46 -10.54 -2.36 2.48
C SER A 46 -11.89 -1.71 2.76
N ASP A 47 -11.86 -0.63 3.52
CA ASP A 47 -13.04 0.17 3.85
C ASP A 47 -13.58 0.90 2.59
N ILE A 48 -14.86 1.29 2.63
CA ILE A 48 -15.47 2.23 1.69
C ILE A 48 -15.39 3.63 2.30
N ASP A 49 -14.78 4.57 1.59
CA ASP A 49 -14.69 5.96 1.99
C ASP A 49 -15.80 6.79 1.31
N LEU A 50 -16.70 7.38 2.10
CA LEU A 50 -17.80 8.24 1.64
C LEU A 50 -17.63 9.67 2.15
N VAL A 51 -17.85 10.64 1.26
CA VAL A 51 -17.96 12.05 1.62
C VAL A 51 -19.38 12.53 1.32
N VAL A 52 -19.96 13.22 2.30
CA VAL A 52 -21.27 13.83 2.18
C VAL A 52 -21.10 15.34 2.08
N PHE A 53 -21.56 15.90 0.97
CA PHE A 53 -21.58 17.33 0.73
C PHE A 53 -22.97 17.90 1.03
N GLY A 54 -22.98 19.03 1.73
CA GLY A 54 -24.22 19.72 2.06
C GLY A 54 -23.98 20.97 2.89
N LYS A 55 -25.08 21.67 3.15
CA LYS A 55 -25.05 22.99 3.80
C LYS A 55 -25.24 22.83 5.30
N TRP A 56 -24.13 22.66 6.02
CA TRP A 56 -24.12 22.63 7.47
C TRP A 56 -23.02 23.55 8.02
N GLU A 57 -23.30 24.26 9.11
CA GLU A 57 -22.26 25.01 9.83
C GLU A 57 -21.23 24.09 10.48
N ARG A 58 -21.67 22.90 10.94
CA ARG A 58 -20.82 21.85 11.50
C ARG A 58 -21.29 20.48 11.00
N PRO A 59 -20.39 19.49 10.87
CA PRO A 59 -20.77 18.13 10.47
C PRO A 59 -21.86 17.54 11.37
N PRO A 60 -23.03 17.12 10.83
CA PRO A 60 -24.15 16.59 11.61
C PRO A 60 -23.94 15.11 11.99
N LEU A 61 -22.82 14.81 12.66
CA LEU A 61 -22.37 13.43 12.91
C LEU A 61 -23.38 12.63 13.75
N GLN A 62 -23.94 13.26 14.77
CA GLN A 62 -24.89 12.63 15.70
C GLN A 62 -26.23 12.33 15.03
N GLU A 63 -26.72 13.23 14.17
CA GLU A 63 -27.94 13.03 13.39
C GLU A 63 -27.78 11.85 12.42
N LEU A 64 -26.64 11.78 11.73
CA LEU A 64 -26.35 10.64 10.84
C LEU A 64 -26.22 9.33 11.63
N GLU A 65 -25.53 9.33 12.79
CA GLU A 65 -25.45 8.15 13.65
C GLU A 65 -26.85 7.62 14.03
N GLN A 66 -27.75 8.50 14.45
CA GLN A 66 -29.11 8.13 14.83
C GLN A 66 -29.91 7.58 13.63
N ALA A 67 -29.78 8.22 12.46
CA ALA A 67 -30.43 7.76 11.23
C ALA A 67 -29.93 6.36 10.80
N LEU A 68 -28.61 6.12 10.86
CA LEU A 68 -28.01 4.82 10.56
C LEU A 68 -28.48 3.74 11.54
N ARG A 69 -28.56 4.05 12.84
CA ARG A 69 -29.08 3.13 13.87
C ARG A 69 -30.55 2.80 13.64
N LYS A 70 -31.37 3.80 13.33
CA LYS A 70 -32.81 3.63 13.09
C LYS A 70 -33.11 2.67 11.94
N HIS A 71 -32.27 2.69 10.89
CA HIS A 71 -32.43 1.84 9.72
C HIS A 71 -31.78 0.46 9.83
N ASN A 72 -31.09 0.15 10.95
CA ASN A 72 -30.36 -1.12 11.15
C ASN A 72 -29.46 -1.49 9.94
N VAL A 73 -28.75 -0.50 9.38
CA VAL A 73 -27.84 -0.74 8.23
C VAL A 73 -26.48 -1.28 8.68
N ALA A 74 -26.13 -1.06 9.94
CA ALA A 74 -24.82 -1.40 10.50
C ALA A 74 -24.93 -2.50 11.55
N GLU A 75 -23.88 -3.32 11.68
CA GLU A 75 -23.76 -4.31 12.75
C GLU A 75 -23.98 -3.65 14.12
N PRO A 76 -24.65 -4.33 15.08
CA PRO A 76 -24.85 -3.81 16.42
C PRO A 76 -23.53 -3.32 17.05
N PHE A 77 -23.55 -2.08 17.58
CA PHE A 77 -22.40 -1.44 18.23
C PHE A 77 -21.18 -1.16 17.33
N SER A 78 -21.28 -1.34 16.01
CA SER A 78 -20.17 -1.04 15.08
C SER A 78 -20.03 0.45 14.76
N ILE A 79 -21.12 1.22 14.85
CA ILE A 79 -21.10 2.66 14.56
C ILE A 79 -20.27 3.40 15.61
N LYS A 80 -19.26 4.14 15.17
CA LYS A 80 -18.36 4.94 15.99
C LYS A 80 -18.19 6.33 15.40
N VAL A 81 -18.53 7.35 16.19
CA VAL A 81 -18.26 8.75 15.85
C VAL A 81 -16.89 9.14 16.38
N LEU A 82 -16.02 9.59 15.49
CA LEU A 82 -14.68 10.07 15.79
C LEU A 82 -14.62 11.58 15.50
N ASP A 83 -15.09 12.38 16.46
CA ASP A 83 -15.27 13.84 16.34
C ASP A 83 -14.06 14.67 16.74
N LYS A 84 -13.10 14.09 17.46
CA LYS A 84 -11.88 14.77 17.95
C LYS A 84 -10.73 14.85 16.95
N ALA A 85 -10.83 14.15 15.82
CA ALA A 85 -9.80 14.15 14.79
C ALA A 85 -9.84 15.44 13.96
N THR A 86 -8.74 15.76 13.25
CA THR A 86 -8.69 16.90 12.31
C THR A 86 -9.79 16.82 11.26
N VAL A 87 -10.13 15.61 10.82
CA VAL A 87 -11.28 15.33 9.98
C VAL A 87 -12.21 14.42 10.77
N PRO A 88 -13.34 14.93 11.27
CA PRO A 88 -14.34 14.11 11.94
C PRO A 88 -14.94 13.06 11.00
N ILE A 89 -15.04 11.82 11.46
CA ILE A 89 -15.57 10.71 10.67
C ILE A 89 -16.54 9.83 11.47
N ILE A 90 -17.48 9.22 10.77
CA ILE A 90 -18.30 8.11 11.30
C ILE A 90 -17.79 6.82 10.67
N LYS A 91 -17.39 5.86 11.52
CA LYS A 91 -17.05 4.51 11.08
C LYS A 91 -18.22 3.57 11.37
N LEU A 92 -18.52 2.65 10.46
CA LEU A 92 -19.49 1.57 10.69
C LEU A 92 -19.06 0.29 9.96
N THR A 93 -19.68 -0.84 10.32
CA THR A 93 -19.61 -2.08 9.55
C THR A 93 -21.00 -2.40 9.02
N ASP A 94 -21.16 -2.54 7.71
CA ASP A 94 -22.44 -2.90 7.09
C ASP A 94 -22.92 -4.28 7.54
N GLN A 95 -24.17 -4.37 7.98
CA GLN A 95 -24.71 -5.59 8.59
C GLN A 95 -24.87 -6.76 7.61
N GLU A 96 -25.08 -6.49 6.32
CA GLU A 96 -25.35 -7.54 5.34
C GLU A 96 -24.10 -8.11 4.67
N THR A 97 -23.01 -7.33 4.67
CA THR A 97 -21.80 -7.59 3.88
C THR A 97 -20.52 -7.57 4.69
N GLU A 98 -20.56 -7.15 5.95
CA GLU A 98 -19.39 -6.94 6.82
C GLU A 98 -18.38 -5.91 6.29
N VAL A 99 -18.75 -5.15 5.25
CA VAL A 99 -17.89 -4.10 4.69
C VAL A 99 -17.87 -2.91 5.63
N LYS A 100 -16.65 -2.49 5.98
CA LYS A 100 -16.42 -1.28 6.77
C LYS A 100 -16.63 -0.03 5.91
N VAL A 101 -17.22 1.00 6.49
CA VAL A 101 -17.49 2.27 5.84
C VAL A 101 -17.06 3.42 6.74
N ASP A 102 -16.29 4.34 6.16
CA ASP A 102 -15.89 5.60 6.77
C ASP A 102 -16.64 6.75 6.08
N ILE A 103 -17.40 7.54 6.83
CA ILE A 103 -18.18 8.67 6.33
C ILE A 103 -17.62 9.98 6.87
N SER A 104 -17.30 10.91 5.99
CA SER A 104 -16.82 12.27 6.28
C SER A 104 -17.75 13.33 5.68
N PHE A 105 -17.62 14.58 6.12
CA PHE A 105 -18.47 15.69 5.64
C PHE A 105 -17.64 16.81 5.05
N ASN A 106 -18.05 17.31 3.88
CA ASN A 106 -17.47 18.48 3.21
C ASN A 106 -15.94 18.42 3.01
N VAL A 107 -15.38 17.23 2.79
CA VAL A 107 -13.95 17.01 2.53
C VAL A 107 -13.68 16.83 1.03
N GLU A 108 -13.46 17.93 0.30
CA GLU A 108 -13.22 17.88 -1.15
C GLU A 108 -11.89 17.24 -1.56
N THR A 109 -10.88 17.28 -0.68
CA THR A 109 -9.51 16.85 -1.01
C THR A 109 -9.44 15.37 -1.38
N GLY A 110 -10.27 14.52 -0.77
CA GLY A 110 -10.34 13.08 -1.07
C GLY A 110 -10.77 12.78 -2.50
N VAL A 111 -11.74 13.54 -3.04
CA VAL A 111 -12.25 13.35 -4.42
C VAL A 111 -11.19 13.77 -5.43
N LYS A 112 -10.54 14.93 -5.20
CA LYS A 112 -9.43 15.42 -6.04
C LYS A 112 -8.25 14.44 -6.03
N ALA A 113 -7.93 13.87 -4.86
CA ALA A 113 -6.90 12.83 -4.73
C ALA A 113 -7.25 11.58 -5.53
N ALA A 114 -8.49 11.11 -5.50
CA ALA A 114 -8.90 9.96 -6.30
C ALA A 114 -8.74 10.21 -7.81
N SER A 115 -9.13 11.39 -8.31
CA SER A 115 -8.93 11.74 -9.72
C SER A 115 -7.44 11.78 -10.09
N PHE A 116 -6.63 12.45 -9.26
CA PHE A 116 -5.18 12.52 -9.46
C PHE A 116 -4.53 11.13 -9.54
N ILE A 117 -4.93 10.21 -8.66
CA ILE A 117 -4.38 8.85 -8.65
C ILE A 117 -4.85 8.06 -9.88
N LYS A 118 -6.09 8.23 -10.35
CA LYS A 118 -6.57 7.60 -11.60
C LYS A 118 -5.73 7.99 -12.80
N ASP A 119 -5.29 9.25 -12.88
CA ASP A 119 -4.43 9.71 -13.97
C ASP A 119 -3.06 9.01 -13.94
N TYR A 120 -2.51 8.76 -12.74
CA TYR A 120 -1.27 8.00 -12.58
C TYR A 120 -1.43 6.50 -12.82
N VAL A 121 -2.58 5.91 -12.50
CA VAL A 121 -2.91 4.53 -12.86
C VAL A 121 -2.93 4.37 -14.38
N LYS A 122 -3.53 5.32 -15.11
CA LYS A 122 -3.52 5.32 -16.59
C LYS A 122 -2.10 5.52 -17.14
N LYS A 123 -1.32 6.41 -16.52
CA LYS A 123 0.04 6.75 -16.96
C LYS A 123 1.05 5.62 -16.71
N TYR A 124 0.88 4.86 -15.64
CA TYR A 124 1.77 3.77 -15.24
C TYR A 124 0.98 2.47 -15.07
N PRO A 125 0.82 1.65 -16.13
CA PRO A 125 0.05 0.41 -16.07
C PRO A 125 0.56 -0.61 -15.03
N VAL A 126 1.84 -0.52 -14.66
CA VAL A 126 2.46 -1.38 -13.64
C VAL A 126 2.08 -1.00 -12.20
N LEU A 127 1.60 0.23 -11.98
CA LEU A 127 1.35 0.79 -10.65
C LEU A 127 0.34 -0.03 -9.83
N PRO A 128 -0.83 -0.43 -10.36
CA PRO A 128 -1.81 -1.20 -9.58
C PRO A 128 -1.23 -2.50 -9.00
N TYR A 129 -0.40 -3.21 -9.76
CA TYR A 129 0.19 -4.48 -9.32
C TYR A 129 1.13 -4.28 -8.12
N LEU A 130 2.00 -3.27 -8.17
CA LEU A 130 2.86 -2.91 -7.04
C LEU A 130 2.02 -2.49 -5.83
N ILE A 131 0.97 -1.69 -6.03
CA ILE A 131 0.11 -1.23 -4.95
C ILE A 131 -0.61 -2.39 -4.26
N PHE A 132 -1.16 -3.36 -4.98
CA PHE A 132 -1.84 -4.49 -4.34
C PHE A 132 -0.90 -5.32 -3.48
N VAL A 133 0.31 -5.60 -3.98
CA VAL A 133 1.34 -6.35 -3.25
C VAL A 133 1.77 -5.58 -2.00
N LEU A 134 2.11 -4.29 -2.16
CA LEU A 134 2.61 -3.46 -1.06
C LEU A 134 1.53 -3.17 -0.01
N LYS A 135 0.28 -2.93 -0.43
CA LYS A 135 -0.85 -2.75 0.50
C LYS A 135 -1.06 -4.00 1.34
N GLN A 136 -1.12 -5.18 0.71
CA GLN A 136 -1.28 -6.42 1.47
C GLN A 136 -0.09 -6.67 2.40
N PHE A 137 1.12 -6.40 1.91
CA PHE A 137 2.35 -6.56 2.68
C PHE A 137 2.35 -5.70 3.96
N LEU A 138 1.86 -4.47 3.90
CA LEU A 138 1.73 -3.60 5.08
C LEU A 138 0.53 -3.97 5.95
N LEU A 139 -0.60 -4.33 5.33
CA LEU A 139 -1.83 -4.73 6.03
C LEU A 139 -1.60 -5.91 6.97
N GLN A 140 -0.96 -6.99 6.48
CA GLN A 140 -0.71 -8.18 7.30
C GLN A 140 0.28 -7.97 8.46
N ARG A 141 0.86 -6.77 8.58
CA ARG A 141 1.82 -6.36 9.62
C ARG A 141 1.26 -5.23 10.48
N ASP A 142 0.00 -4.83 10.29
CA ASP A 142 -0.65 -3.71 10.97
C ASP A 142 0.09 -2.35 10.76
N LEU A 143 0.75 -2.19 9.60
CA LEU A 143 1.54 -1.00 9.24
C LEU A 143 0.84 -0.11 8.20
N ASN A 144 -0.42 -0.37 7.89
CA ASN A 144 -1.24 0.37 6.92
C ASN A 144 -2.11 1.49 7.56
N GLU A 145 -2.11 1.60 8.88
CA GLU A 145 -2.93 2.56 9.63
C GLU A 145 -2.10 3.73 10.16
N VAL A 146 -2.52 4.95 9.87
CA VAL A 146 -1.81 6.17 10.32
C VAL A 146 -1.93 6.38 11.82
N PHE A 147 -3.06 5.96 12.42
CA PHE A 147 -3.30 6.10 13.85
C PHE A 147 -2.23 5.40 14.70
N THR A 148 -1.74 4.24 14.25
CA THR A 148 -0.66 3.47 14.89
C THR A 148 0.73 3.87 14.38
N GLY A 149 0.83 4.90 13.54
CA GLY A 149 2.08 5.41 12.97
C GLY A 149 2.51 4.74 11.67
N GLY A 150 1.68 3.86 11.11
CA GLY A 150 1.90 3.23 9.81
C GLY A 150 1.83 4.21 8.63
N ILE A 151 1.88 3.66 7.42
CA ILE A 151 1.83 4.43 6.17
C ILE A 151 0.41 4.43 5.62
N SER A 152 -0.12 5.63 5.35
CA SER A 152 -1.43 5.78 4.72
C SER A 152 -1.45 5.19 3.31
N SER A 153 -2.62 4.75 2.82
CA SER A 153 -2.77 4.31 1.43
C SER A 153 -2.33 5.38 0.42
N TYR A 154 -2.62 6.65 0.68
CA TYR A 154 -2.22 7.75 -0.21
C TYR A 154 -0.70 7.94 -0.21
N SER A 155 -0.06 7.99 0.98
CA SER A 155 1.40 8.06 1.12
C SER A 155 2.10 6.92 0.37
N LEU A 156 1.61 5.68 0.52
CA LEU A 156 2.16 4.52 -0.18
C LEU A 156 2.08 4.67 -1.70
N ILE A 157 0.93 5.14 -2.22
CA ILE A 157 0.78 5.35 -3.66
C ILE A 157 1.73 6.44 -4.16
N LEU A 158 1.91 7.54 -3.42
CA LEU A 158 2.86 8.59 -3.78
C LEU A 158 4.31 8.07 -3.77
N MET A 159 4.68 7.21 -2.82
CA MET A 159 6.00 6.54 -2.82
C MET A 159 6.20 5.70 -4.08
N VAL A 160 5.20 4.89 -4.47
CA VAL A 160 5.28 4.09 -5.71
C VAL A 160 5.35 4.98 -6.95
N ILE A 161 4.55 6.05 -7.02
CA ILE A 161 4.62 7.01 -8.13
C ILE A 161 6.02 7.63 -8.23
N SER A 162 6.60 8.07 -7.10
CA SER A 162 7.94 8.64 -7.06
C SER A 162 9.00 7.64 -7.51
N PHE A 163 8.91 6.40 -7.05
CA PHE A 163 9.79 5.31 -7.49
C PHE A 163 9.71 5.10 -9.00
N LEU A 164 8.51 4.99 -9.58
CA LEU A 164 8.32 4.79 -11.01
C LEU A 164 8.75 6.01 -11.84
N GLN A 165 8.58 7.22 -11.32
CA GLN A 165 9.02 8.47 -11.93
C GLN A 165 10.53 8.58 -12.05
N LEU A 166 11.25 8.16 -11.01
CA LEU A 166 12.70 8.35 -10.87
C LEU A 166 13.49 7.07 -11.18
N HIS A 167 12.82 6.02 -11.67
CA HIS A 167 13.48 4.76 -12.01
C HIS A 167 14.37 4.94 -13.24
N PRO A 168 15.70 4.74 -13.15
CA PRO A 168 16.63 5.11 -14.22
C PRO A 168 16.60 4.15 -15.42
N ARG A 169 16.23 2.89 -15.19
CA ARG A 169 16.38 1.80 -16.17
C ARG A 169 15.06 1.37 -16.83
N ILE A 170 13.93 1.79 -16.29
CA ILE A 170 12.62 1.26 -16.68
C ILE A 170 11.75 2.40 -17.17
N ASN A 171 11.14 2.19 -18.34
CA ASN A 171 10.03 3.02 -18.76
C ASN A 171 8.75 2.48 -18.13
N ALA A 172 8.41 2.95 -16.92
CA ALA A 172 7.23 2.48 -16.18
C ALA A 172 5.88 2.69 -16.90
N ARG A 173 5.87 3.38 -18.05
CA ARG A 173 4.71 3.50 -18.94
C ARG A 173 4.48 2.26 -19.79
N ASN A 174 5.49 1.41 -19.96
CA ASN A 174 5.39 0.16 -20.69
C ASN A 174 4.71 -0.90 -19.81
N PRO A 175 3.62 -1.55 -20.27
CA PRO A 175 2.94 -2.59 -19.50
C PRO A 175 3.74 -3.89 -19.37
N ASN A 176 4.73 -4.12 -20.24
CA ASN A 176 5.50 -5.37 -20.31
C ASN A 176 6.77 -5.37 -19.43
N GLU A 177 6.89 -4.42 -18.51
CA GLU A 177 8.04 -4.31 -17.61
C GLU A 177 8.07 -5.42 -16.56
N ASN A 178 9.28 -5.75 -16.09
CA ASN A 178 9.45 -6.81 -15.10
C ASN A 178 9.00 -6.35 -13.70
N LEU A 179 7.75 -6.67 -13.37
CA LEU A 179 7.13 -6.35 -12.07
C LEU A 179 7.91 -6.91 -10.87
N GLY A 180 8.55 -8.08 -11.02
CA GLY A 180 9.34 -8.69 -9.95
C GLY A 180 10.58 -7.88 -9.61
N MET A 181 11.27 -7.39 -10.64
CA MET A 181 12.41 -6.49 -10.47
C MET A 181 11.98 -5.16 -9.86
N LEU A 182 10.90 -4.54 -10.37
CA LEU A 182 10.37 -3.29 -9.81
C LEU A 182 10.00 -3.43 -8.33
N LEU A 183 9.40 -4.56 -7.95
CA LEU A 183 9.04 -4.82 -6.55
C LEU A 183 10.28 -4.95 -5.66
N ILE A 184 11.29 -5.71 -6.09
CA ILE A 184 12.54 -5.88 -5.33
C ILE A 184 13.27 -4.53 -5.20
N GLU A 185 13.39 -3.78 -6.28
CA GLU A 185 14.07 -2.48 -6.29
C GLU A 185 13.31 -1.41 -5.50
N PHE A 186 11.98 -1.47 -5.44
CA PHE A 186 11.19 -0.64 -4.54
C PHE A 186 11.55 -0.92 -3.08
N PHE A 187 11.60 -2.20 -2.68
CA PHE A 187 11.99 -2.58 -1.32
C PHE A 187 13.45 -2.24 -1.03
N GLU A 188 14.35 -2.36 -2.01
CA GLU A 188 15.75 -1.96 -1.87
C GLU A 188 15.87 -0.45 -1.60
N LEU A 189 15.21 0.36 -2.44
CA LEU A 189 15.24 1.80 -2.33
C LEU A 189 14.70 2.25 -0.97
N TYR A 190 13.45 1.91 -0.64
CA TYR A 190 12.82 2.40 0.58
C TYR A 190 13.21 1.62 1.84
N GLY A 191 13.79 0.42 1.72
CA GLY A 191 14.32 -0.34 2.84
C GLY A 191 15.76 0.05 3.21
N ARG A 192 16.62 0.35 2.23
CA ARG A 192 18.06 0.51 2.44
C ARG A 192 18.62 1.88 2.07
N HIS A 193 18.19 2.46 0.96
CA HIS A 193 18.90 3.59 0.35
C HIS A 193 18.24 4.95 0.59
N PHE A 194 16.92 5.01 0.71
CA PHE A 194 16.19 6.26 0.90
C PHE A 194 16.56 6.90 2.23
N ASN A 195 17.04 8.15 2.18
CA ASN A 195 17.45 8.87 3.37
C ASN A 195 16.25 9.56 4.03
N TYR A 196 15.52 8.81 4.87
CA TYR A 196 14.39 9.32 5.65
C TYR A 196 14.73 10.50 6.56
N LEU A 197 16.00 10.80 6.85
CA LEU A 197 16.35 11.93 7.72
C LEU A 197 16.45 13.25 6.95
N LYS A 198 16.93 13.21 5.70
CA LYS A 198 17.28 14.41 4.94
C LYS A 198 16.46 14.62 3.67
N THR A 199 15.83 13.57 3.16
CA THR A 199 15.17 13.59 1.86
C THR A 199 13.66 13.59 1.99
N GLY A 200 13.01 14.47 1.21
CA GLY A 200 11.58 14.46 0.97
C GLY A 200 11.24 14.12 -0.48
N ILE A 201 9.99 13.72 -0.71
CA ILE A 201 9.48 13.25 -2.00
C ILE A 201 8.59 14.33 -2.62
N ARG A 202 8.87 14.68 -3.89
CA ARG A 202 8.01 15.53 -4.72
C ARG A 202 7.53 14.74 -5.93
N ILE A 203 6.24 14.86 -6.26
CA ILE A 203 5.58 14.12 -7.36
C ILE A 203 5.39 14.98 -8.62
N ARG A 204 5.36 16.30 -8.47
CA ARG A 204 5.13 17.24 -9.59
C ARG A 204 6.30 17.21 -10.58
N ASN A 205 6.04 17.62 -11.83
CA ASN A 205 7.04 17.80 -12.90
C ASN A 205 7.92 16.56 -13.18
N GLY A 206 7.34 15.37 -13.12
CA GLY A 206 8.08 14.12 -13.37
C GLY A 206 8.77 13.54 -12.15
N GLY A 207 8.61 14.14 -10.98
CA GLY A 207 9.13 13.63 -9.70
C GLY A 207 10.51 14.18 -9.37
N ALA A 208 10.79 14.34 -8.08
CA ALA A 208 12.10 14.73 -7.58
C ALA A 208 12.30 14.31 -6.12
N TYR A 209 13.56 14.12 -5.72
CA TYR A 209 13.97 14.09 -4.34
C TYR A 209 14.55 15.44 -3.95
N MET A 210 14.18 15.93 -2.77
CA MET A 210 14.63 17.24 -2.29
C MET A 210 15.12 17.17 -0.87
N ALA A 211 15.96 18.13 -0.51
CA ALA A 211 16.34 18.34 0.87
C ALA A 211 15.11 18.78 1.69
N LYS A 212 14.91 18.18 2.87
CA LYS A 212 13.80 18.53 3.76
C LYS A 212 13.84 20.00 4.17
N GLU A 213 15.03 20.57 4.29
CA GLU A 213 15.28 21.98 4.58
C GLU A 213 14.68 22.90 3.50
N GLU A 214 14.64 22.47 2.24
CA GLU A 214 14.00 23.21 1.16
C GLU A 214 12.48 23.10 1.24
N MET A 215 11.96 21.91 1.57
CA MET A 215 10.52 21.72 1.76
C MET A 215 9.98 22.57 2.90
N MET A 216 10.74 22.72 3.99
CA MET A 216 10.36 23.57 5.12
C MET A 216 10.07 25.01 4.71
N LYS A 217 10.78 25.55 3.71
CA LYS A 217 10.56 26.92 3.23
C LYS A 217 9.18 27.11 2.61
N ALA A 218 8.61 26.05 2.06
CA ALA A 218 7.28 26.05 1.44
C ALA A 218 6.16 25.60 2.39
N MET A 219 6.48 25.12 3.60
CA MET A 219 5.48 24.68 4.57
C MET A 219 4.89 25.87 5.31
N THR A 220 3.56 25.97 5.30
CA THR A 220 2.79 27.14 5.75
C THR A 220 2.93 27.46 7.25
N ASN A 221 3.34 26.49 8.08
CA ASN A 221 3.22 26.60 9.55
C ASN A 221 4.52 26.29 10.33
N GLY A 222 5.70 26.33 9.70
CA GLY A 222 6.98 26.12 10.40
C GLY A 222 7.15 24.74 11.08
N TYR A 223 6.31 23.76 10.72
CA TYR A 223 6.42 22.40 11.23
C TYR A 223 7.71 21.74 10.77
N ARG A 224 8.29 20.93 11.67
CA ARG A 224 9.40 20.06 11.30
C ARG A 224 8.89 19.00 10.31
N PRO A 225 9.62 18.76 9.20
CA PRO A 225 9.31 17.69 8.26
C PRO A 225 9.21 16.35 8.99
N SER A 226 8.21 15.56 8.63
CA SER A 226 8.01 14.23 9.22
C SER A 226 9.10 13.25 8.78
N MET A 227 9.19 12.08 9.43
CA MET A 227 10.17 11.05 9.05
C MET A 227 10.01 10.64 7.58
N LEU A 228 8.80 10.36 7.14
CA LEU A 228 8.45 10.18 5.73
C LEU A 228 7.89 11.49 5.18
N CYS A 229 8.73 12.36 4.66
CA CYS A 229 8.25 13.65 4.15
C CYS A 229 7.85 13.54 2.67
N ILE A 230 6.58 13.82 2.37
CA ILE A 230 6.04 13.79 1.00
C ILE A 230 5.24 15.06 0.75
N GLU A 231 5.64 15.83 -0.26
CA GLU A 231 4.91 17.02 -0.70
C GLU A 231 3.56 16.61 -1.26
N ASP A 232 2.49 17.17 -0.72
CA ASP A 232 1.15 16.93 -1.24
C ASP A 232 1.00 17.58 -2.63
N PRO A 233 0.77 16.80 -3.70
CA PRO A 233 0.61 17.36 -5.03
C PRO A 233 -0.67 18.20 -5.17
N LEU A 234 -1.63 18.10 -4.25
CA LEU A 234 -2.90 18.83 -4.31
C LEU A 234 -3.00 19.99 -3.31
N LEU A 235 -2.20 19.95 -2.23
CA LEU A 235 -2.23 20.97 -1.18
C LEU A 235 -0.81 21.49 -0.89
N PRO A 236 -0.37 22.58 -1.54
CA PRO A 236 0.96 23.15 -1.32
C PRO A 236 1.26 23.39 0.17
N GLY A 237 2.46 23.04 0.60
CA GLY A 237 2.90 23.18 1.99
C GLY A 237 2.43 22.08 2.95
N ASN A 238 1.56 21.16 2.49
CA ASN A 238 1.16 19.99 3.28
C ASN A 238 2.19 18.85 3.15
N ASP A 239 2.45 18.18 4.28
CA ASP A 239 3.28 16.96 4.33
C ASP A 239 2.37 15.75 4.54
N VAL A 240 2.20 14.95 3.50
CA VAL A 240 1.29 13.80 3.49
C VAL A 240 1.73 12.72 4.48
N GLY A 241 3.03 12.58 4.76
CA GLY A 241 3.53 11.56 5.68
C GLY A 241 3.60 12.00 7.14
N ARG A 242 3.02 13.16 7.49
CA ARG A 242 3.01 13.70 8.86
C ARG A 242 2.50 12.71 9.92
N GLY A 243 1.47 11.94 9.58
CA GLY A 243 0.91 10.94 10.47
C GLY A 243 1.72 9.64 10.55
N SER A 244 2.68 9.41 9.65
CA SER A 244 3.48 8.18 9.58
C SER A 244 4.71 8.25 10.49
N TYR A 245 4.49 8.49 11.79
CA TYR A 245 5.57 8.60 12.77
C TYR A 245 6.34 7.28 13.00
N GLY A 246 5.74 6.14 12.63
CA GLY A 246 6.34 4.80 12.62
C GLY A 246 7.05 4.44 11.31
N ALA A 247 7.31 5.39 10.39
CA ALA A 247 7.92 5.11 9.09
C ALA A 247 9.25 4.31 9.14
N MET A 248 10.01 4.41 10.23
CA MET A 248 11.23 3.61 10.40
C MET A 248 10.98 2.12 10.61
N GLN A 249 9.85 1.75 11.22
CA GLN A 249 9.42 0.35 11.29
C GLN A 249 9.05 -0.15 9.90
N VAL A 250 8.42 0.70 9.09
CA VAL A 250 8.11 0.37 7.69
C VAL A 250 9.38 0.18 6.85
N LYS A 251 10.39 1.04 7.04
CA LYS A 251 11.73 0.87 6.45
C LYS A 251 12.33 -0.50 6.81
N GLN A 252 12.24 -0.92 8.08
CA GLN A 252 12.78 -2.21 8.52
C GLN A 252 12.09 -3.39 7.84
N VAL A 253 10.75 -3.37 7.71
CA VAL A 253 10.04 -4.46 7.04
C VAL A 253 10.27 -4.45 5.52
N PHE A 254 10.50 -3.28 4.91
CA PHE A 254 10.92 -3.19 3.51
C PHE A 254 12.31 -3.79 3.29
N ASP A 255 13.28 -3.51 4.16
CA ASP A 255 14.60 -4.15 4.12
C ASP A 255 14.51 -5.67 4.26
N TYR A 256 13.68 -6.15 5.19
CA TYR A 256 13.37 -7.57 5.32
C TYR A 256 12.82 -8.16 4.01
N ALA A 257 11.83 -7.52 3.40
CA ALA A 257 11.23 -8.00 2.15
C ALA A 257 12.26 -8.06 1.01
N TYR A 258 13.10 -7.02 0.89
CA TYR A 258 14.21 -7.01 -0.06
C TYR A 258 15.14 -8.20 0.16
N ALA A 259 15.57 -8.45 1.40
CA ALA A 259 16.48 -9.55 1.72
C ALA A 259 15.88 -10.92 1.36
N ILE A 260 14.61 -11.15 1.72
CA ILE A 260 13.91 -12.40 1.44
C ILE A 260 13.72 -12.64 -0.05
N LEU A 261 13.24 -11.63 -0.78
CA LEU A 261 13.01 -11.77 -2.22
C LEU A 261 14.33 -11.90 -3.00
N SER A 262 15.35 -11.11 -2.65
CA SER A 262 16.67 -11.20 -3.29
C SER A 262 17.31 -12.55 -3.07
N HIS A 263 17.20 -13.11 -1.86
CA HIS A 263 17.64 -14.47 -1.59
C HIS A 263 16.86 -15.48 -2.43
N ALA A 264 15.53 -15.37 -2.48
CA ALA A 264 14.67 -16.31 -3.19
C ALA A 264 14.94 -16.38 -4.72
N VAL A 265 15.42 -15.29 -5.31
CA VAL A 265 15.76 -15.23 -6.74
C VAL A 265 17.26 -15.41 -7.03
N SER A 266 18.08 -15.58 -5.98
CA SER A 266 19.51 -15.84 -6.12
C SER A 266 19.77 -17.21 -6.77
N PRO A 267 20.79 -17.36 -7.63
CA PRO A 267 21.20 -18.68 -8.13
C PRO A 267 21.50 -19.69 -7.01
N LEU A 268 21.97 -19.21 -5.85
CA LEU A 268 22.25 -20.05 -4.68
C LEU A 268 20.99 -20.56 -3.97
N ALA A 269 19.81 -19.99 -4.25
CA ALA A 269 18.56 -20.42 -3.63
C ALA A 269 18.17 -21.86 -4.01
N ARG A 270 18.69 -22.36 -5.13
CA ARG A 270 18.52 -23.76 -5.58
C ARG A 270 19.30 -24.76 -4.72
N SER A 271 20.31 -24.28 -3.99
CA SER A 271 21.22 -25.13 -3.21
C SER A 271 20.80 -25.26 -1.74
N TYR A 272 19.81 -24.50 -1.29
CA TYR A 272 19.22 -24.62 0.04
C TYR A 272 17.91 -25.40 -0.03
N PRO A 273 17.51 -26.13 1.03
CA PRO A 273 16.20 -26.75 1.12
C PRO A 273 15.13 -25.66 1.19
N ASN A 274 14.80 -25.10 0.02
CA ASN A 274 13.63 -24.29 -0.16
C ASN A 274 12.45 -25.26 -0.10
N LYS A 275 11.46 -24.97 0.74
CA LYS A 275 10.20 -25.70 0.68
C LYS A 275 9.58 -25.36 -0.67
N ASP A 276 9.69 -26.26 -1.64
CA ASP A 276 9.18 -26.08 -3.01
C ASP A 276 7.66 -25.82 -3.08
N CYS A 277 6.96 -25.96 -1.95
CA CYS A 277 5.54 -25.62 -1.80
C CYS A 277 5.25 -24.12 -1.59
N GLU A 278 6.24 -23.26 -1.32
CA GLU A 278 6.01 -21.82 -1.11
C GLU A 278 6.40 -20.97 -2.33
N SER A 279 5.41 -20.27 -2.90
CA SER A 279 5.66 -19.29 -3.97
C SER A 279 6.57 -18.15 -3.52
N THR A 280 7.29 -17.52 -4.45
CA THR A 280 8.21 -16.40 -4.14
C THR A 280 7.54 -15.24 -3.41
N LEU A 281 6.33 -14.86 -3.83
CA LEU A 281 5.55 -13.84 -3.12
C LEU A 281 4.98 -14.36 -1.79
N GLY A 282 4.67 -15.65 -1.70
CA GLY A 282 4.19 -16.31 -0.47
C GLY A 282 5.17 -16.21 0.71
N ARG A 283 6.46 -15.98 0.43
CA ARG A 283 7.50 -15.74 1.45
C ARG A 283 7.33 -14.41 2.19
N ILE A 284 6.73 -13.40 1.56
CA ILE A 284 6.56 -12.06 2.16
C ILE A 284 5.11 -11.68 2.38
N ILE A 285 4.17 -12.32 1.68
CA ILE A 285 2.73 -12.06 1.72
C ILE A 285 1.97 -13.33 2.01
N ARG A 286 0.96 -13.22 2.89
CA ARG A 286 0.00 -14.28 3.17
C ARG A 286 -1.42 -13.72 3.11
N LEU A 287 -2.34 -14.55 2.61
CA LEU A 287 -3.78 -14.33 2.68
C LEU A 287 -4.33 -15.35 3.68
N THR A 288 -5.21 -14.89 4.56
CA THR A 288 -5.85 -15.78 5.52
C THR A 288 -7.02 -16.52 4.86
N GLN A 289 -7.40 -17.67 5.40
CA GLN A 289 -8.50 -18.45 4.85
C GLN A 289 -9.82 -17.68 4.92
N GLU A 290 -10.02 -16.87 5.97
CA GLU A 290 -11.21 -16.04 6.12
C GLU A 290 -11.38 -15.04 4.96
N VAL A 291 -10.27 -14.47 4.46
CA VAL A 291 -10.32 -13.57 3.30
C VAL A 291 -10.69 -14.34 2.04
N ILE A 292 -10.24 -15.58 1.88
CA ILE A 292 -10.57 -16.42 0.73
C ILE A 292 -12.06 -16.78 0.77
N ASP A 293 -12.53 -17.30 1.90
CA ASP A 293 -13.92 -17.70 2.13
C ASP A 293 -14.88 -16.52 1.92
N TYR A 294 -14.52 -15.34 2.44
CA TYR A 294 -15.30 -14.11 2.25
C TYR A 294 -15.44 -13.74 0.77
N ARG A 295 -14.37 -13.87 -0.02
CA ARG A 295 -14.43 -13.60 -1.46
C ARG A 295 -15.28 -14.62 -2.21
N GLU A 296 -15.17 -15.90 -1.84
CA GLU A 296 -16.00 -16.96 -2.43
C GLU A 296 -17.49 -16.75 -2.11
N TRP A 297 -17.79 -16.34 -0.88
CA TRP A 297 -19.15 -15.97 -0.46
C TRP A 297 -19.72 -14.82 -1.30
N ILE A 298 -18.92 -13.76 -1.56
CA ILE A 298 -19.34 -12.66 -2.43
C ILE A 298 -19.67 -13.18 -3.84
N ILE A 299 -18.82 -14.01 -4.43
CA ILE A 299 -19.06 -14.54 -5.78
C ILE A 299 -20.33 -15.38 -5.80
N LYS A 300 -20.55 -16.22 -4.79
CA LYS A 300 -21.77 -17.02 -4.71
C LYS A 300 -23.04 -16.16 -4.65
N LYS A 301 -23.00 -15.03 -3.94
CA LYS A 301 -24.16 -14.15 -3.72
C LYS A 301 -24.37 -13.09 -4.81
N TRP A 302 -23.32 -12.67 -5.52
CA TRP A 302 -23.39 -11.64 -6.57
C TRP A 302 -23.00 -12.10 -7.99
N GLY A 303 -22.36 -13.26 -8.16
CA GLY A 303 -21.83 -13.77 -9.44
C GLY A 303 -22.86 -14.31 -10.45
N GLY A 304 -24.17 -14.09 -10.21
CA GLY A 304 -25.24 -14.43 -11.14
C GLY A 304 -26.14 -13.25 -11.52
N LYS A 305 -25.91 -12.05 -10.97
CA LYS A 305 -26.80 -10.90 -11.19
C LYS A 305 -26.61 -10.20 -12.55
N ASP A 306 -25.52 -10.50 -13.27
CA ASP A 306 -25.25 -9.92 -14.59
C ASP A 306 -25.93 -10.68 -15.76
N SER A 307 -26.63 -11.79 -15.51
CA SER A 307 -27.30 -12.58 -16.56
C SER A 307 -28.79 -12.26 -16.77
N VAL A 308 -29.40 -11.36 -15.99
CA VAL A 308 -30.88 -11.15 -16.02
C VAL A 308 -31.29 -9.75 -16.53
N GLN A 309 -30.36 -8.89 -16.96
CA GLN A 309 -30.68 -7.56 -17.50
C GLN A 309 -29.99 -7.24 -18.82
N THR A 310 -30.12 -8.12 -19.81
CA THR A 310 -30.04 -7.75 -21.24
C THR A 310 -30.67 -8.86 -22.07
N ASP A 311 -31.94 -8.69 -22.45
CA ASP A 311 -32.40 -8.78 -23.85
C ASP A 311 -33.92 -8.74 -23.91
N ASN A 312 -34.43 -7.51 -23.90
CA ASN A 312 -35.71 -7.20 -24.52
C ASN A 312 -35.64 -5.77 -25.07
N ARG A 313 -34.85 -5.59 -26.13
CA ARG A 313 -34.98 -4.49 -27.11
C ARG A 313 -34.07 -4.71 -28.32
N GLY A 314 -34.69 -5.23 -29.38
CA GLY A 314 -34.49 -4.87 -30.79
C GLY A 314 -33.08 -4.52 -31.28
N THR A 315 -32.51 -5.46 -32.03
CA THR A 315 -31.83 -5.25 -33.32
C THR A 315 -31.34 -3.84 -33.65
N ASN A 316 -30.01 -3.67 -33.65
CA ASN A 316 -29.27 -2.94 -34.68
C ASN A 316 -27.84 -3.49 -34.74
N HIS A 317 -27.63 -4.44 -35.66
CA HIS A 317 -26.31 -4.92 -36.05
C HIS A 317 -25.61 -3.86 -36.92
N LEU A 318 -24.60 -3.20 -36.38
CA LEU A 318 -23.54 -2.58 -37.17
C LEU A 318 -22.26 -3.39 -36.99
N ARG A 319 -21.98 -4.24 -37.99
CA ARG A 319 -20.70 -4.93 -38.16
C ARG A 319 -19.65 -3.91 -38.61
N PHE A 320 -18.60 -3.74 -37.81
CA PHE A 320 -17.34 -3.19 -38.31
C PHE A 320 -16.53 -4.34 -38.93
N CYS A 321 -16.42 -4.33 -40.26
CA CYS A 321 -15.56 -5.22 -41.03
C CYS A 321 -14.10 -4.79 -40.87
N ALA A 322 -13.25 -5.72 -40.46
CA ALA A 322 -11.81 -5.63 -40.65
C ALA A 322 -11.52 -5.90 -42.14
N GLY A 323 -10.93 -4.91 -42.83
CA GLY A 323 -10.41 -5.08 -44.17
C GLY A 323 -9.10 -5.86 -44.12
N ALA A 324 -9.10 -7.03 -44.75
CA ALA A 324 -7.89 -7.75 -45.15
C ALA A 324 -7.58 -7.35 -46.60
N GLU A 325 -6.33 -6.98 -46.84
CA GLU A 325 -5.79 -6.72 -48.18
C GLU A 325 -5.60 -8.05 -48.93
N GLU A 326 -6.29 -8.19 -50.06
CA GLU A 326 -5.99 -9.19 -51.09
C GLU A 326 -5.07 -8.57 -52.15
N GLN A 327 -3.91 -9.18 -52.37
CA GLN A 327 -3.18 -9.11 -53.64
C GLN A 327 -3.13 -10.51 -54.26
N GLN A 328 -3.50 -10.57 -55.53
CA GLN A 328 -3.69 -11.77 -56.34
C GLN A 328 -2.54 -11.92 -57.35
N ARG A 329 -2.32 -13.18 -57.78
CA ARG A 329 -1.52 -13.70 -58.93
C ARG A 329 -0.06 -14.09 -58.62
N ASP A 330 0.50 -15.22 -59.07
CA ASP A 330 0.10 -16.24 -60.05
C ASP A 330 0.86 -17.57 -59.80
N SER A 331 0.20 -18.68 -60.12
CA SER A 331 0.69 -19.90 -60.80
C SER A 331 1.76 -20.86 -60.22
N ALA A 332 1.40 -22.16 -60.35
CA ALA A 332 2.21 -23.38 -60.51
C ALA A 332 2.53 -24.27 -59.28
N SER A 333 2.14 -25.55 -59.39
CA SER A 333 2.63 -26.75 -58.65
C SER A 333 3.32 -27.69 -59.68
N PRO A 334 3.89 -28.89 -59.36
CA PRO A 334 3.95 -29.65 -58.09
C PRO A 334 5.34 -30.34 -57.82
N TYR A 335 5.35 -31.37 -56.94
CA TYR A 335 6.44 -32.31 -56.52
C TYR A 335 7.28 -31.85 -55.30
N SER A 336 7.64 -32.64 -54.27
CA SER A 336 7.44 -34.03 -53.86
C SER A 336 7.89 -34.20 -52.39
N ALA A 337 7.16 -35.00 -51.62
CA ALA A 337 7.62 -36.11 -50.78
C ALA A 337 8.49 -35.91 -49.50
N ASP A 338 8.11 -36.74 -48.52
CA ASP A 338 8.85 -37.36 -47.42
C ASP A 338 8.99 -36.66 -46.04
N SER A 339 8.36 -37.32 -45.06
CA SER A 339 8.63 -37.29 -43.61
C SER A 339 9.69 -38.35 -43.25
N PRO A 340 9.86 -38.78 -41.99
CA PRO A 340 10.38 -38.11 -40.79
C PRO A 340 11.63 -38.86 -40.25
N MET A 341 12.30 -38.41 -39.17
CA MET A 341 12.94 -39.34 -38.21
C MET A 341 13.24 -38.73 -36.85
N SER A 342 12.81 -39.49 -35.83
CA SER A 342 13.16 -39.49 -34.42
C SER A 342 14.56 -40.09 -34.19
N ILE A 343 15.22 -39.75 -33.07
CA ILE A 343 16.05 -40.66 -32.22
C ILE A 343 16.50 -39.87 -30.96
N SER A 344 16.10 -40.20 -29.73
CA SER A 344 16.51 -41.31 -28.84
C SER A 344 17.63 -40.92 -27.86
N SER A 345 17.28 -41.00 -26.57
CA SER A 345 18.15 -40.99 -25.37
C SER A 345 19.08 -42.20 -25.28
N PRO A 346 19.98 -42.23 -24.27
CA PRO A 346 20.02 -43.44 -23.44
C PRO A 346 20.07 -43.18 -21.93
N GLN A 347 19.42 -44.11 -21.20
CA GLN A 347 19.49 -44.35 -19.77
C GLN A 347 20.85 -44.96 -19.37
N GLN A 348 21.28 -44.72 -18.12
CA GLN A 348 22.03 -45.71 -17.35
C GLN A 348 21.50 -45.83 -15.92
N HIS A 349 21.40 -47.08 -15.50
CA HIS A 349 20.98 -47.59 -14.20
C HIS A 349 22.14 -47.64 -13.21
N SER A 350 21.85 -47.57 -11.91
CA SER A 350 22.44 -48.44 -10.87
C SER A 350 21.64 -48.35 -9.57
N SER A 351 21.54 -49.49 -8.88
CA SER A 351 20.71 -49.80 -7.72
C SER A 351 21.54 -50.19 -6.50
N ALA A 352 20.86 -50.33 -5.34
CA ALA A 352 21.25 -51.00 -4.08
C ALA A 352 22.04 -50.14 -3.06
N SER A 353 21.85 -50.20 -1.73
CA SER A 353 20.93 -50.93 -0.82
C SER A 353 21.16 -50.44 0.64
N SER A 354 20.06 -50.27 1.37
CA SER A 354 19.73 -50.68 2.77
C SER A 354 20.64 -50.47 4.01
N VAL A 355 19.93 -50.24 5.15
CA VAL A 355 20.21 -50.36 6.61
C VAL A 355 21.10 -49.27 7.26
N SER A 356 20.82 -48.65 8.42
CA SER A 356 20.22 -49.15 9.68
C SER A 356 19.69 -48.00 10.56
N SER A 357 18.74 -48.32 11.44
CA SER A 357 18.23 -47.55 12.58
C SER A 357 19.23 -47.40 13.73
N LEU A 358 19.16 -46.31 14.52
CA LEU A 358 19.30 -46.34 15.99
C LEU A 358 18.81 -45.02 16.64
N SER A 359 18.12 -45.22 17.76
CA SER A 359 17.54 -44.27 18.70
C SER A 359 18.58 -43.73 19.69
N GLY A 360 18.38 -42.54 20.26
CA GLY A 360 19.19 -42.06 21.39
C GLY A 360 19.01 -40.58 21.72
N SER A 361 18.50 -40.33 22.91
CA SER A 361 17.92 -39.09 23.44
C SER A 361 18.90 -38.01 23.91
N ASP A 362 18.37 -36.79 24.02
CA ASP A 362 18.61 -35.72 24.99
C ASP A 362 20.04 -35.42 25.52
N ASN A 363 20.52 -34.19 25.27
CA ASN A 363 20.97 -33.34 26.37
C ASN A 363 21.06 -31.85 26.03
N VAL A 364 20.65 -31.05 27.02
CA VAL A 364 20.60 -29.59 27.07
C VAL A 364 21.97 -29.04 27.52
N ARG A 365 22.50 -28.00 26.85
CA ARG A 365 22.99 -26.72 27.44
C ARG A 365 23.89 -25.94 26.47
N SER A 366 23.41 -24.75 26.10
CA SER A 366 24.10 -23.46 26.02
C SER A 366 25.63 -23.46 25.91
N PHE A 367 26.19 -22.95 24.80
CA PHE A 367 27.25 -21.92 24.86
C PHE A 367 27.36 -21.11 23.54
N SER A 368 27.73 -19.86 23.76
CA SER A 368 27.72 -18.68 22.90
C SER A 368 28.69 -18.66 21.71
N VAL A 369 28.33 -17.83 20.71
CA VAL A 369 29.19 -16.93 19.90
C VAL A 369 30.44 -17.56 19.28
N GLN A 370 30.33 -17.97 18.00
CA GLN A 370 31.41 -17.89 16.98
C GLN A 370 30.95 -18.46 15.62
N VAL A 371 30.13 -17.72 14.85
CA VAL A 371 30.05 -17.89 13.37
C VAL A 371 29.79 -16.54 12.69
N LEU A 372 30.54 -15.50 13.10
CA LEU A 372 30.54 -14.21 12.40
C LEU A 372 31.98 -13.82 12.09
N LEU A 373 32.66 -14.60 11.24
CA LEU A 373 33.94 -14.21 10.63
C LEU A 373 34.36 -15.24 9.56
N LEU A 374 33.60 -15.39 8.46
CA LEU A 374 34.08 -16.08 7.26
C LEU A 374 33.23 -15.76 6.02
N PHE A 375 33.08 -14.47 5.69
CA PHE A 375 32.81 -14.03 4.31
C PHE A 375 33.39 -12.63 4.09
N ALA A 376 34.72 -12.60 3.95
CA ALA A 376 35.40 -11.58 3.16
C ALA A 376 35.95 -12.26 1.90
N SER A 377 35.91 -11.56 0.78
CA SER A 377 36.58 -11.87 -0.49
C SER A 377 35.90 -12.90 -1.40
N THR A 378 34.99 -12.40 -2.25
CA THR A 378 35.06 -12.52 -3.73
C THR A 378 33.74 -12.01 -4.36
N SER A 379 33.72 -10.75 -4.80
CA SER A 379 33.05 -10.38 -6.06
C SER A 379 33.38 -8.93 -6.38
N THR A 380 34.56 -8.74 -6.96
CA THR A 380 35.00 -7.49 -7.54
C THR A 380 34.74 -7.55 -9.04
N GLN A 381 33.52 -7.19 -9.48
CA GLN A 381 33.25 -6.52 -10.77
C GLN A 381 31.75 -6.40 -10.97
N VAL A 382 31.33 -5.27 -11.56
CA VAL A 382 29.95 -4.85 -11.87
C VAL A 382 29.19 -4.18 -10.72
N ARG A 383 29.79 -3.14 -10.12
CA ARG A 383 29.06 -2.03 -9.49
C ARG A 383 29.78 -0.72 -9.78
N ARG A 384 29.41 -0.03 -10.87
CA ARG A 384 29.81 1.37 -11.13
C ARG A 384 28.90 2.03 -12.17
N THR A 385 27.65 2.29 -11.80
CA THR A 385 26.79 3.27 -12.48
C THR A 385 25.62 3.72 -11.61
N PHE A 386 25.91 4.06 -10.35
CA PHE A 386 25.01 4.87 -9.54
C PHE A 386 25.88 5.81 -8.70
N LEU A 387 25.59 7.11 -8.78
CA LEU A 387 26.35 8.26 -8.26
C LEU A 387 27.43 8.77 -9.21
N TYR A 388 27.05 9.69 -10.11
CA TYR A 388 27.76 10.95 -10.36
C TYR A 388 26.98 11.75 -11.41
N THR A 389 25.98 12.52 -11.00
CA THR A 389 25.57 13.71 -11.75
C THR A 389 24.91 14.71 -10.80
N GLN A 390 25.31 15.98 -10.94
CA GLN A 390 24.95 17.17 -10.15
C GLN A 390 25.90 17.54 -9.00
N MET A 391 27.13 17.90 -9.36
CA MET A 391 27.82 19.04 -8.73
C MET A 391 27.38 20.33 -9.43
N PHE A 392 26.91 21.32 -8.66
CA PHE A 392 26.73 22.69 -9.12
C PHE A 392 28.09 23.40 -9.23
N PRO A 393 28.34 24.26 -10.24
CA PRO A 393 29.53 25.10 -10.26
C PRO A 393 29.35 26.32 -9.34
N ILE A 394 30.33 26.51 -8.46
CA ILE A 394 30.53 27.72 -7.65
C ILE A 394 31.27 28.74 -8.53
N ASN A 395 30.62 29.88 -8.83
CA ASN A 395 31.33 31.07 -9.30
C ASN A 395 31.55 32.00 -8.11
N GLY A 396 32.82 32.30 -7.85
CA GLY A 396 33.25 33.23 -6.81
C GLY A 396 33.15 34.69 -7.24
N ALA A 397 32.90 35.56 -6.26
CA ALA A 397 33.25 36.97 -6.30
C ALA A 397 33.94 37.33 -4.97
N LYS A 398 35.02 38.10 -5.09
CA LYS A 398 36.02 38.43 -4.07
C LYS A 398 35.69 39.72 -3.29
N PHE A 399 35.97 39.67 -1.99
CA PHE A 399 36.40 40.72 -1.02
C PHE A 399 35.61 42.03 -0.84
N ASN A 400 35.27 42.35 0.43
CA ASN A 400 36.02 43.33 1.22
C ASN A 400 35.78 43.17 2.74
N GLY A 401 36.80 43.49 3.56
CA GLY A 401 36.84 43.25 5.01
C GLY A 401 36.54 44.46 5.91
N LYS A 402 36.90 44.28 7.20
CA LYS A 402 36.74 45.11 8.43
C LYS A 402 35.53 44.67 9.29
N GLY A 403 35.59 44.47 10.60
CA GLY A 403 36.63 44.65 11.62
C GLY A 403 36.09 44.21 12.99
N PHE A 404 37.01 44.00 13.93
CA PHE A 404 36.95 43.62 15.35
C PHE A 404 35.71 44.02 16.18
N HIS A 405 35.25 43.12 17.07
CA HIS A 405 35.48 43.17 18.53
C HIS A 405 34.59 42.16 19.28
N ASN A 406 35.20 41.41 20.21
CA ASN A 406 34.52 40.81 21.36
C ASN A 406 34.48 41.88 22.47
N PRO A 407 33.46 41.92 23.35
CA PRO A 407 33.71 41.37 24.68
C PRO A 407 32.52 40.67 25.36
N SER A 408 32.88 40.15 26.53
CA SER A 408 32.32 39.20 27.50
C SER A 408 31.07 39.60 28.31
N LEU A 409 30.42 38.54 28.82
CA LEU A 409 29.55 38.38 30.00
C LEU A 409 29.50 39.52 31.04
N VAL A 410 28.28 39.88 31.48
CA VAL A 410 27.90 40.07 32.90
C VAL A 410 26.40 39.76 33.13
N ASN A 411 26.12 39.12 34.27
CA ASN A 411 24.87 38.73 34.94
C ASN A 411 23.74 39.78 35.06
N SER A 412 22.47 39.34 35.06
CA SER A 412 21.65 39.24 36.30
C SER A 412 20.20 38.75 36.12
N VAL A 413 19.91 37.65 36.83
CA VAL A 413 18.80 37.39 37.80
C VAL A 413 17.35 37.84 37.50
N ALA A 414 16.44 36.85 37.39
CA ALA A 414 15.16 36.73 38.13
C ALA A 414 14.54 35.34 37.82
N VAL A 415 14.61 34.36 38.72
CA VAL A 415 13.64 34.02 39.81
C VAL A 415 12.40 33.24 39.34
N ALA A 416 12.20 32.10 40.04
CA ALA A 416 10.97 31.36 40.33
C ALA A 416 10.61 30.06 39.57
N ASN A 417 10.77 28.99 40.35
CA ASN A 417 9.86 27.86 40.57
C ASN A 417 9.87 26.61 39.67
N ARG A 418 10.60 25.63 40.21
CA ARG A 418 10.39 24.19 40.09
C ARG A 418 8.96 23.80 40.51
N GLY A 419 8.35 22.93 39.71
CA GLY A 419 7.26 22.06 40.11
C GLY A 419 7.36 20.75 39.32
N HIS A 420 7.96 19.73 39.93
CA HIS A 420 7.88 18.36 39.45
C HIS A 420 6.47 17.82 39.72
N THR A 421 5.84 17.20 38.72
CA THR A 421 4.71 16.29 38.97
C THR A 421 4.82 15.09 38.04
N GLN A 422 4.97 13.92 38.67
CA GLN A 422 5.03 12.60 38.05
C GLN A 422 3.65 12.22 37.48
N TYR A 423 3.63 11.65 36.28
CA TYR A 423 2.45 10.97 35.72
C TYR A 423 2.46 9.48 36.10
N PRO A 424 1.36 8.91 36.65
CA PRO A 424 1.29 7.49 36.90
C PRO A 424 0.97 6.72 35.62
N ARG A 425 1.73 5.64 35.42
CA ARG A 425 1.68 4.71 34.31
C ARG A 425 0.66 3.61 34.65
N ASN A 426 -0.59 3.72 34.19
CA ASN A 426 -1.57 2.65 34.35
C ASN A 426 -1.57 1.71 33.15
N SER A 427 -1.11 0.49 33.41
CA SER A 427 -1.17 -0.69 32.57
C SER A 427 -2.56 -1.34 32.69
N TRP A 428 -3.30 -1.46 31.59
CA TRP A 428 -4.52 -2.27 31.56
C TRP A 428 -4.32 -3.51 30.71
N ARG A 429 -4.06 -4.62 31.42
CA ARG A 429 -4.08 -6.00 30.91
C ARG A 429 -5.51 -6.40 30.54
N ARG A 430 -5.65 -7.02 29.36
CA ARG A 430 -6.80 -7.83 28.95
C ARG A 430 -7.17 -8.84 30.05
N ARG A 431 -8.44 -8.88 30.46
CA ARG A 431 -9.06 -10.07 31.06
C ARG A 431 -10.32 -10.43 30.27
N LYS A 432 -10.34 -11.67 29.76
CA LYS A 432 -11.53 -12.41 29.33
C LYS A 432 -12.56 -12.45 30.45
N ARG A 433 -13.84 -12.35 30.12
CA ARG A 433 -14.89 -12.95 30.94
C ARG A 433 -16.00 -13.49 30.05
N ASP A 434 -16.27 -14.76 30.27
CA ASP A 434 -17.23 -15.59 29.57
C ASP A 434 -18.67 -15.33 30.07
N SER A 435 -19.60 -15.43 29.12
CA SER A 435 -20.97 -15.98 29.14
C SER A 435 -21.87 -15.91 30.40
N LEU A 436 -23.05 -15.29 30.15
CA LEU A 436 -24.44 -15.63 30.54
C LEU A 436 -24.97 -15.31 31.95
N PRO A 437 -26.19 -14.73 32.06
CA PRO A 437 -27.02 -14.76 33.25
C PRO A 437 -28.25 -15.69 33.06
N VAL A 438 -28.58 -16.49 34.09
CA VAL A 438 -29.91 -17.10 34.26
C VAL A 438 -30.35 -16.94 35.73
N SER A 439 -31.38 -16.11 35.86
CA SER A 439 -32.49 -16.03 36.81
C SER A 439 -32.56 -16.82 38.15
N LEU A 440 -33.02 -16.05 39.15
CA LEU A 440 -34.11 -16.29 40.13
C LEU A 440 -33.89 -17.15 41.39
N SER A 441 -33.99 -16.43 42.52
CA SER A 441 -34.91 -16.67 43.65
C SER A 441 -34.69 -17.81 44.65
N ARG A 442 -34.76 -17.36 45.92
CA ARG A 442 -34.84 -18.03 47.23
C ARG A 442 -33.54 -18.51 47.85
#